data_AF-A0A1X4JLZ8-F1
#
_entry.id   AF-A0A1X4JLZ8-F1
#
_cell.length_a   1.000
_cell.length_b   1.000
_cell.length_c   1.000
_cell.angle_alpha   90.00
_cell.angle_beta   90.00
_cell.angle_gamma   90.00
#
_symmetry.space_group_name_H-M   'P 1'
#
loop_
_entity.id
_entity.type
_entity.pdbx_description
1 polymer ?
#
loop_
_entity_poly.entity_id
_entity_poly.type
_entity_poly.pdbx_seq_one_letter_code
_entity_poly.pdbx_strand_id
1 'polypeptide(L)'
;MVSKKLATRLEKKREELDGMKAKVVVLQKEVATLEQEAQVELIEQLQKKLGTDDLLAVERFISEVNPVAKPTETAEPVSEPAAYQGPVETQQGGGF
;
A
#
# COMPACT_ATOMS: atom_id res chain seq x y z
N MET A 1 19.10 24.72 -49.76
CA MET A 1 20.18 24.27 -48.85
C MET A 1 19.67 24.38 -47.43
N VAL A 2 19.80 23.33 -46.61
CA VAL A 2 19.49 23.41 -45.17
C VAL A 2 20.54 24.31 -44.51
N SER A 3 20.09 25.24 -43.66
CA SER A 3 20.99 26.10 -42.88
C SER A 3 21.95 25.25 -42.04
N LYS A 4 23.27 25.47 -42.16
CA LYS A 4 24.30 24.75 -41.37
C LYS A 4 23.99 24.80 -39.86
N LYS A 5 23.48 25.94 -39.38
CA LYS A 5 23.08 26.12 -37.97
C LYS A 5 21.92 25.20 -37.57
N LEU A 6 20.95 25.01 -38.47
CA LEU A 6 19.82 24.11 -38.23
C LEU A 6 20.28 22.64 -38.21
N ALA A 7 21.15 22.26 -39.15
CA ALA A 7 21.72 20.91 -39.20
C ALA A 7 22.50 20.56 -37.92
N THR A 8 23.37 21.46 -37.43
CA THR A 8 24.12 21.25 -36.18
C THR A 8 23.20 21.14 -34.96
N ARG A 9 22.14 21.96 -34.88
CA ARG A 9 21.19 21.89 -33.76
C ARG A 9 20.39 20.59 -33.79
N LEU A 10 20.00 20.13 -34.98
CA LEU A 10 19.31 18.87 -35.15
C LEU A 10 20.18 17.70 -34.71
N GLU A 11 21.46 17.69 -35.09
CA GLU A 11 22.39 16.63 -34.72
C GLU A 11 22.60 16.54 -33.21
N LYS A 12 22.84 17.68 -32.54
CA LYS A 12 22.94 17.73 -31.07
C LYS A 12 21.68 17.18 -30.39
N LYS A 13 20.50 17.46 -30.93
CA LYS A 13 19.25 16.93 -30.36
C LYS A 13 19.06 15.44 -30.59
N ARG A 14 19.63 14.87 -31.66
CA ARG A 14 19.68 13.42 -31.87
C ARG A 14 20.63 12.75 -30.88
N GLU A 15 21.82 13.31 -30.70
CA GLU A 15 22.79 12.82 -29.70
C GLU A 15 22.19 12.85 -28.28
N GLU A 16 21.55 13.96 -27.89
CA GLU A 16 20.85 14.07 -26.61
C GLU A 16 19.74 13.01 -26.48
N LEU A 17 18.94 12.82 -27.53
CA LEU A 17 17.85 11.83 -27.53
C LEU A 17 18.39 10.41 -27.38
N ASP A 18 19.46 10.06 -28.07
CA ASP A 18 20.05 8.73 -28.00
C ASP A 18 20.71 8.48 -26.65
N GLY A 19 21.33 9.50 -26.05
CA GLY A 19 21.79 9.45 -24.66
C GLY A 19 20.65 9.23 -23.66
N MET A 20 19.52 9.92 -23.83
CA MET A 20 18.35 9.72 -22.97
C MET A 20 17.75 8.32 -23.13
N LYS A 21 17.66 7.79 -24.35
CA LYS A 21 17.21 6.40 -24.58
C LYS A 21 18.12 5.40 -23.89
N ALA A 22 19.44 5.57 -23.96
CA ALA A 22 20.38 4.70 -23.26
C ALA A 22 20.14 4.75 -21.74
N LYS A 23 19.91 5.94 -21.17
CA LYS A 23 19.57 6.10 -19.76
C LYS A 23 18.26 5.40 -19.37
N VAL A 24 17.23 5.48 -20.22
CA VAL A 24 15.97 4.76 -19.99
C VAL A 24 16.20 3.25 -19.93
N VAL A 25 17.00 2.69 -20.83
CA VAL A 25 17.32 1.25 -20.83
C VAL A 25 18.03 0.84 -19.53
N VAL A 26 18.94 1.67 -19.01
CA VAL A 26 19.61 1.41 -17.73
C VAL A 26 18.61 1.43 -16.58
N LEU A 27 17.78 2.47 -16.49
CA LEU A 27 16.78 2.58 -15.43
C LEU A 27 15.75 1.44 -15.48
N GLN A 28 15.35 0.99 -16.67
CA GLN A 28 14.45 -0.17 -16.80
C GLN A 28 15.08 -1.45 -16.22
N LYS A 29 16.39 -1.66 -16.41
CA LYS A 29 17.11 -2.78 -15.81
C LYS A 29 17.19 -2.64 -14.29
N GLU A 30 17.52 -1.45 -13.80
CA GLU A 30 17.59 -1.18 -12.35
C GLU A 30 16.24 -1.41 -11.67
N VAL A 31 15.13 -0.96 -12.27
CA VAL A 31 13.77 -1.22 -11.77
C VAL A 31 13.47 -2.71 -11.72
N ALA A 32 13.77 -3.45 -12.79
CA ALA A 32 13.54 -4.90 -12.82
C ALA A 32 14.36 -5.63 -11.74
N THR A 33 15.60 -5.20 -11.49
CA THR A 33 16.43 -5.73 -10.40
C THR A 33 15.81 -5.43 -9.04
N LEU A 34 15.41 -4.17 -8.78
CA LEU A 34 14.79 -3.78 -7.51
C LEU A 34 13.46 -4.50 -7.26
N GLU A 35 12.67 -4.75 -8.31
CA GLU A 35 11.44 -5.54 -8.20
C GLU A 35 11.73 -6.99 -7.77
N GLN A 36 12.79 -7.60 -8.31
CA GLN A 36 13.21 -8.94 -7.90
C GLN A 36 13.72 -8.97 -6.46
N GLU A 37 14.54 -7.99 -6.06
CA GLU A 37 15.04 -7.86 -4.68
C GLU A 37 13.88 -7.68 -3.70
N ALA A 38 12.90 -6.83 -4.02
CA ALA A 38 11.72 -6.61 -3.19
C ALA A 38 10.86 -7.89 -3.07
N GLN A 39 10.73 -8.68 -4.14
CA GLN A 39 10.02 -9.95 -4.09
C GLN A 39 10.71 -10.96 -3.17
N VAL A 40 12.04 -11.06 -3.24
CA VAL A 40 12.84 -11.92 -2.35
C VAL A 40 12.67 -11.49 -0.90
N GLU A 41 12.83 -10.19 -0.61
CA GLU A 41 12.69 -9.67 0.75
C GLU A 41 11.29 -9.93 1.31
N LEU A 42 10.24 -9.78 0.48
CA LEU A 42 8.86 -10.07 0.89
C LEU A 42 8.68 -11.55 1.26
N ILE A 43 9.24 -12.48 0.46
CA ILE A 43 9.16 -13.91 0.76
C ILE A 43 9.90 -14.23 2.05
N GLU A 44 11.09 -13.68 2.27
CA GLU A 44 11.85 -13.87 3.52
C GLU A 44 11.06 -13.36 4.74
N GLN A 45 10.42 -12.19 4.61
CA GLN A 45 9.57 -11.64 5.67
C GLN A 45 8.36 -12.54 5.95
N LEU A 46 7.76 -13.14 4.92
CA LEU A 46 6.65 -14.08 5.07
C LEU A 46 7.10 -15.38 5.74
N GLN A 47 8.20 -15.97 5.29
CA GLN A 47 8.80 -17.16 5.90
C GLN A 47 9.08 -16.93 7.40
N LYS A 48 9.70 -15.79 7.74
CA LYS A 48 9.97 -15.41 9.13
C LYS A 48 8.70 -15.25 9.95
N LYS A 49 7.65 -14.63 9.41
CA LYS A 49 6.38 -14.41 10.12
C LYS A 49 5.57 -15.69 10.30
N LEU A 50 5.62 -16.59 9.32
CA LEU A 50 4.95 -17.89 9.37
C LEU A 50 5.76 -18.94 10.14
N GLY A 51 7.05 -18.68 10.40
CA GLY A 51 7.93 -19.63 11.06
C GLY A 51 8.20 -20.88 10.22
N THR A 52 8.23 -20.73 8.89
CA THR A 52 8.41 -21.84 7.94
C THR A 52 9.28 -21.42 6.77
N ASP A 53 10.16 -22.32 6.33
CA ASP A 53 10.94 -22.16 5.10
C ASP A 53 10.23 -22.80 3.89
N ASP A 54 9.10 -23.48 4.10
CA ASP A 54 8.32 -24.12 3.04
C ASP A 54 7.60 -23.08 2.17
N LEU A 55 8.05 -22.93 0.92
CA LEU A 55 7.46 -22.03 -0.05
C LEU A 55 6.00 -22.38 -0.38
N LEU A 56 5.59 -23.66 -0.29
CA LEU A 56 4.19 -24.03 -0.50
C LEU A 56 3.29 -23.53 0.64
N ALA A 57 3.82 -23.47 1.86
CA ALA A 57 3.11 -22.89 3.00
C ALA A 57 2.95 -21.37 2.83
N VAL A 58 3.98 -20.69 2.34
CA VAL A 58 3.92 -19.26 1.99
C VAL A 58 2.89 -19.00 0.88
N GLU A 59 2.89 -19.81 -0.18
CA GLU A 59 1.95 -19.69 -1.30
C GLU A 59 0.48 -19.91 -0.87
N ARG A 60 0.23 -20.92 -0.02
CA ARG A 60 -1.10 -21.14 0.56
C ARG A 60 -1.54 -19.97 1.42
N PHE A 61 -0.66 -19.45 2.28
CA PHE A 61 -0.96 -18.26 3.08
C PHE A 61 -1.34 -17.07 2.19
N ILE A 62 -0.57 -16.77 1.14
CA ILE A 62 -0.90 -15.69 0.21
C ILE A 62 -2.27 -15.92 -0.45
N SER A 63 -2.57 -17.16 -0.84
CA SER A 63 -3.83 -17.53 -1.50
C SER A 63 -5.05 -17.43 -0.57
N GLU A 64 -4.85 -17.62 0.73
CA GLU A 64 -5.88 -17.54 1.76
C GLU A 64 -6.11 -16.09 2.26
N VAL A 65 -5.10 -15.22 2.13
CA VAL A 65 -5.20 -13.82 2.52
C VAL A 65 -6.00 -13.04 1.46
N ASN A 66 -7.24 -12.68 1.81
CA ASN A 66 -8.03 -11.74 1.03
C ASN A 66 -7.58 -10.30 1.36
N PRO A 67 -6.99 -9.54 0.41
CA PRO A 67 -6.35 -8.24 0.69
C PRO A 67 -7.32 -7.13 1.14
N VAL A 68 -8.63 -7.39 1.22
CA VAL A 68 -9.66 -6.41 1.59
C VAL A 68 -9.99 -6.41 3.09
N ALA A 69 -9.56 -7.41 3.85
CA ALA A 69 -9.76 -7.40 5.31
C ALA A 69 -8.66 -6.56 5.98
N LYS A 70 -8.87 -5.24 6.06
CA LYS A 70 -8.29 -4.47 7.17
C LYS A 70 -8.64 -5.20 8.47
N PRO A 71 -7.77 -5.22 9.49
CA PRO A 71 -8.18 -5.73 10.79
C PRO A 71 -9.41 -4.91 11.21
N THR A 72 -10.57 -5.55 11.22
CA THR A 72 -11.72 -5.02 11.93
C THR A 72 -11.27 -5.03 13.37
N GLU A 73 -10.86 -3.86 13.85
CA GLU A 73 -10.73 -3.57 15.27
C GLU A 73 -11.97 -4.18 15.93
N THR A 74 -11.71 -5.18 16.77
CA THR A 74 -12.69 -5.97 17.47
C THR A 74 -13.77 -5.04 18.01
N ALA A 75 -14.96 -5.12 17.43
CA ALA A 75 -16.15 -4.54 18.02
C ALA A 75 -16.41 -5.32 19.32
N GLU A 76 -15.84 -4.85 20.43
CA GLU A 76 -16.45 -5.09 21.71
C GLU A 76 -17.70 -4.19 21.79
N PRO A 77 -18.92 -4.73 21.78
CA PRO A 77 -20.05 -3.96 22.24
C PRO A 77 -19.85 -3.76 23.74
N VAL A 78 -19.44 -2.54 24.13
CA VAL A 78 -19.61 -2.10 25.51
C VAL A 78 -21.10 -2.21 25.77
N SER A 79 -21.46 -3.25 26.52
CA SER A 79 -22.82 -3.52 26.94
C SER A 79 -23.25 -2.35 27.82
N GLU A 80 -24.13 -1.48 27.31
CA GLU A 80 -24.91 -0.59 28.16
C GLU A 80 -25.81 -1.46 29.07
N PRO A 81 -25.64 -1.45 30.40
CA PRO A 81 -26.62 -2.09 31.25
C PRO A 81 -27.92 -1.26 31.27
N ALA A 82 -29.01 -1.98 31.07
CA ALA A 82 -30.38 -1.53 30.93
C ALA A 82 -30.84 -0.50 32.00
N ALA A 83 -31.76 0.35 31.56
CA ALA A 83 -32.48 1.36 32.31
C ALA A 83 -32.95 0.89 33.70
N TYR A 84 -32.61 1.68 34.73
CA TYR A 84 -33.29 1.65 36.02
C TYR A 84 -34.27 2.83 36.07
N GLN A 85 -35.57 2.53 35.95
CA GLN A 85 -36.65 3.47 36.25
C GLN A 85 -37.04 3.34 37.73
N GLY A 86 -36.95 4.44 38.48
CA GLY A 86 -37.71 4.65 39.72
C GLY A 86 -37.01 5.57 40.72
N PRO A 87 -37.73 6.12 41.73
CA PRO A 87 -39.15 6.49 41.77
C PRO A 87 -39.36 8.01 41.57
N VAL A 88 -40.57 8.38 41.19
CA VAL A 88 -41.03 9.77 40.99
C VAL A 88 -41.15 10.45 42.35
N GLU A 89 -40.28 11.41 42.67
CA GLU A 89 -40.50 12.33 43.78
C GLU A 89 -41.51 13.41 43.36
N THR A 90 -42.73 13.28 43.87
CA THR A 90 -43.69 14.36 43.97
C THR A 90 -43.16 15.42 44.94
N GLN A 91 -42.98 16.66 44.51
CA GLN A 91 -43.04 17.79 45.42
C GLN A 91 -43.93 18.91 44.88
N GLN A 92 -44.87 19.25 45.77
CA GLN A 92 -46.00 20.16 45.62
C GLN A 92 -45.58 21.63 45.60
N GLY A 93 -46.41 22.43 44.93
CA GLY A 93 -46.58 23.88 45.07
C GLY A 93 -47.31 24.36 43.82
N GLY A 94 -48.65 24.50 43.77
CA GLY A 94 -49.47 25.29 44.70
C GLY A 94 -49.05 26.76 44.54
N GLY A 95 -49.81 27.69 43.98
CA GLY A 95 -51.21 27.82 43.63
C GLY A 95 -51.47 29.34 43.52
N PHE A 96 -52.47 29.71 42.71
CA PHE A 96 -52.94 31.06 42.37
C PHE A 96 -52.19 31.80 41.26
#